data_AF-A0A957I4H0-F1
#
_entry.id   AF-A0A957I4H0-F1
#
_cell.length_a   1.000
_cell.length_b   1.000
_cell.length_c   1.000
_cell.angle_alpha   90.00
_cell.angle_beta   90.00
_cell.angle_gamma   90.00
#
_symmetry.space_group_name_H-M   'P 1'
#
loop_
_entity.id
_entity.type
_entity.pdbx_description
1 polymer ?
#
loop_
_entity_poly.entity_id
_entity_poly.type
_entity_poly.pdbx_seq_one_letter_code
_entity_poly.pdbx_strand_id
1 'polypeptide(L)'
;MSSTSYKHRSSRKGKAKKGSARLVYLIIALALTSLVVGGFALRSPQTTQASTSQYAGIPGPNDWTEETAVQIYNRRNGQWEPMTYGDVGPDMEFIVGDYLYATTPENGSLFLKPEIDITKLAETDQAFDPDNWRMPKPDDVVFLFRSSTNQQKGHWLLKHVQPDSEVVFQGKVWTWELDVENQRFVVSDTGNVFARVTETHVNVHEDDVLALTVKYNSCGKTGIITGSEEHPFFVVEKDGYIPMEQLEPGMALKTDNGAGAVVMDIQPLSETMEMYNLTVEHVHNYYVFADENDPGILVHNANCGVGFNARQLQSKFKHASDFGVPGNYNPQNAQAFQNALETHIQSPGTQQIVGTYRGTQNVIHYYDPSTGLNVIVDATTNEFISGWKLFPSQTTNLLTNGNVR
;
A
#
# COMPACT_ATOMS: atom_id res chain seq x y z
N MET A 1 16.52 36.47 -38.45
CA MET A 1 17.31 36.76 -37.23
C MET A 1 16.44 37.53 -36.27
N SER A 2 15.90 36.87 -35.24
CA SER A 2 15.57 37.55 -33.99
C SER A 2 15.43 36.50 -32.90
N SER A 3 16.37 36.54 -31.97
CA SER A 3 16.48 35.69 -30.78
C SER A 3 15.45 36.10 -29.75
N THR A 4 14.71 35.14 -29.18
CA THR A 4 13.92 35.41 -27.97
C THR A 4 14.47 34.58 -26.81
N SER A 5 14.94 35.34 -25.84
CA SER A 5 15.67 34.98 -24.63
C SER A 5 14.91 34.04 -23.70
N TYR A 6 15.58 32.96 -23.29
CA TYR A 6 15.30 32.22 -22.07
C TYR A 6 15.64 33.12 -20.87
N LYS A 7 14.66 33.40 -20.00
CA LYS A 7 14.89 34.08 -18.71
C LYS A 7 14.77 33.07 -17.58
N HIS A 8 15.91 32.68 -17.02
CA HIS A 8 16.00 31.98 -15.75
C HIS A 8 15.62 32.97 -14.63
N ARG A 9 14.55 32.70 -13.88
CA ARG A 9 14.23 33.44 -12.67
C ARG A 9 14.52 32.56 -11.45
N SER A 10 15.52 32.94 -10.67
CA SER A 10 15.83 32.32 -9.38
C SER A 10 14.64 32.51 -8.43
N SER A 11 14.10 31.41 -7.92
CA SER A 11 13.07 31.39 -6.89
C SER A 11 13.59 30.69 -5.65
N ARG A 12 13.24 31.25 -4.50
CA ARG A 12 13.82 31.04 -3.16
C ARG A 12 13.74 29.59 -2.72
N LYS A 13 14.82 29.11 -2.06
CA LYS A 13 14.83 27.88 -1.24
C LYS A 13 13.80 28.01 -0.11
N GLY A 14 12.58 27.53 -0.34
CA GLY A 14 11.67 27.13 0.72
C GLY A 14 12.12 25.76 1.24
N LYS A 15 12.36 25.65 2.55
CA LYS A 15 12.58 24.35 3.20
C LYS A 15 11.34 23.48 2.97
N ALA A 16 11.48 22.40 2.21
CA ALA A 16 10.47 21.37 2.12
C ALA A 16 10.24 20.80 3.53
N LYS A 17 9.01 20.90 4.02
CA LYS A 17 8.57 20.09 5.16
C LYS A 17 8.59 18.65 4.69
N LYS A 18 9.29 17.77 5.43
CA LYS A 18 9.20 16.31 5.26
C LYS A 18 7.72 15.92 5.42
N GLY A 19 7.05 15.64 4.30
CA GLY A 19 5.70 15.09 4.29
C GLY A 19 5.78 13.60 4.58
N SER A 20 5.03 13.14 5.58
CA SER A 20 4.77 11.71 5.78
C SER A 20 4.09 11.17 4.53
N ALA A 21 4.75 10.23 3.85
CA ALA A 21 4.11 9.44 2.81
C ALA A 21 2.93 8.64 3.42
N ARG A 22 1.84 8.49 2.67
CA ARG A 22 0.62 7.70 2.98
C ARG A 22 0.54 6.58 1.92
N LEU A 23 -0.21 5.47 2.01
CA LEU A 23 0.02 4.30 1.12
C LEU A 23 -1.26 3.64 0.60
N VAL A 24 -1.49 3.52 -0.72
CA VAL A 24 -2.67 2.88 -1.38
C VAL A 24 -2.44 1.40 -1.72
N TYR A 25 -3.37 0.51 -1.34
CA TYR A 25 -3.42 -0.89 -1.78
C TYR A 25 -4.81 -1.40 -2.11
N LEU A 26 -4.94 -2.13 -3.21
CA LEU A 26 -6.13 -2.86 -3.58
C LEU A 26 -6.05 -4.32 -3.07
N ILE A 27 -6.85 -4.69 -2.07
CA ILE A 27 -7.27 -6.08 -1.87
C ILE A 27 -8.79 -6.13 -1.83
N ILE A 28 -9.35 -6.85 -2.79
CA ILE A 28 -10.77 -7.19 -2.88
C ILE A 28 -10.99 -8.41 -1.98
N ALA A 29 -11.67 -8.23 -0.85
CA ALA A 29 -12.30 -9.35 -0.14
C ALA A 29 -13.61 -9.70 -0.90
N LEU A 30 -13.50 -10.53 -1.93
CA LEU A 30 -14.67 -11.03 -2.66
C LEU A 30 -15.39 -12.05 -1.79
N ALA A 31 -16.52 -11.66 -1.20
CA ALA A 31 -17.54 -12.62 -0.79
C ALA A 31 -18.09 -13.31 -2.05
N LEU A 32 -17.77 -14.60 -2.20
CA LEU A 32 -18.32 -15.47 -3.23
C LEU A 32 -19.85 -15.47 -3.16
N THR A 33 -20.52 -14.82 -4.12
CA THR A 33 -21.92 -15.11 -4.43
C THR A 33 -22.10 -15.26 -5.93
N SER A 34 -22.39 -16.50 -6.34
CA SER A 34 -22.71 -16.87 -7.71
C SER A 34 -24.05 -16.27 -8.15
N LEU A 35 -24.08 -15.53 -9.25
CA LEU A 35 -25.32 -15.32 -10.00
C LEU A 35 -25.09 -15.37 -11.51
N VAL A 36 -25.75 -16.33 -12.14
CA VAL A 36 -25.90 -16.49 -13.58
C VAL A 36 -27.07 -15.61 -14.04
N VAL A 37 -26.88 -14.70 -15.00
CA VAL A 37 -27.95 -14.27 -15.91
C VAL A 37 -27.42 -13.85 -17.29
N GLY A 38 -27.85 -14.61 -18.31
CA GLY A 38 -28.47 -14.15 -19.57
C GLY A 38 -27.79 -13.05 -20.40
N GLY A 39 -27.26 -13.45 -21.56
CA GLY A 39 -26.68 -12.54 -22.55
C GLY A 39 -27.69 -11.73 -23.37
N PHE A 40 -27.18 -10.62 -23.93
CA PHE A 40 -27.70 -9.99 -25.14
C PHE A 40 -26.53 -9.43 -25.95
N ALA A 41 -26.49 -9.80 -27.23
CA ALA A 41 -25.46 -9.38 -28.17
C ALA A 41 -25.70 -7.94 -28.64
N LEU A 42 -24.63 -7.12 -28.64
CA LEU A 42 -24.58 -5.87 -29.40
C LEU A 42 -23.32 -5.81 -30.27
N ARG A 43 -23.52 -5.20 -31.43
CA ARG A 43 -22.78 -5.31 -32.69
C ARG A 43 -21.40 -4.63 -32.64
N SER A 44 -20.38 -5.32 -33.12
CA SER A 44 -18.98 -4.86 -33.17
C SER A 44 -18.78 -3.62 -34.08
N PRO A 45 -18.01 -2.60 -33.67
CA PRO A 45 -17.43 -1.63 -34.59
C PRO A 45 -16.24 -2.24 -35.34
N GLN A 46 -16.14 -1.96 -36.64
CA GLN A 46 -15.06 -2.43 -37.51
C GLN A 46 -13.70 -1.93 -37.03
N THR A 47 -12.79 -2.86 -36.74
CA THR A 47 -11.36 -2.61 -36.56
C THR A 47 -10.74 -2.24 -37.91
N THR A 48 -10.24 -1.01 -38.03
CA THR A 48 -9.29 -0.64 -39.08
C THR A 48 -8.00 -1.43 -38.86
N GLN A 49 -7.68 -2.33 -39.79
CA GLN A 49 -6.42 -3.08 -39.81
C GLN A 49 -5.25 -2.10 -39.95
N ALA A 50 -4.43 -1.97 -38.91
CA ALA A 50 -3.11 -1.36 -39.02
C ALA A 50 -2.20 -2.29 -39.85
N SER A 51 -1.44 -1.68 -40.77
CA SER A 51 -0.55 -2.37 -41.71
C SER A 51 0.49 -3.25 -41.00
N THR A 52 0.52 -4.53 -41.36
CA THR A 52 1.30 -5.63 -40.79
C THR A 52 2.82 -5.61 -41.04
N SER A 53 3.42 -4.49 -41.46
CA SER A 53 4.86 -4.46 -41.81
C SER A 53 5.81 -4.10 -40.66
N GLN A 54 5.31 -3.63 -39.51
CA GLN A 54 6.16 -3.16 -38.40
C GLN A 54 6.46 -4.22 -37.33
N TYR A 55 5.84 -5.41 -37.41
CA TYR A 55 5.88 -6.44 -36.35
C TYR A 55 6.44 -7.79 -36.81
N ALA A 56 7.17 -7.83 -37.93
CA ALA A 56 7.80 -9.07 -38.40
C ALA A 56 8.92 -9.53 -37.45
N GLY A 57 8.76 -10.71 -36.84
CA GLY A 57 9.75 -11.30 -35.91
C GLY A 57 9.38 -11.20 -34.43
N ILE A 58 8.24 -10.63 -34.07
CA ILE A 58 7.69 -10.68 -32.71
C ILE A 58 7.08 -12.07 -32.49
N PRO A 59 7.42 -12.81 -31.42
CA PRO A 59 6.78 -14.07 -31.08
C PRO A 59 5.26 -13.85 -30.99
N GLY A 60 4.51 -14.47 -31.90
CA GLY A 60 3.06 -14.38 -31.91
C GLY A 60 2.43 -15.52 -31.11
N PRO A 61 1.16 -15.39 -30.70
CA PRO A 61 0.43 -16.47 -30.04
C PRO A 61 0.34 -17.76 -30.86
N ASN A 62 0.53 -17.67 -32.19
CA ASN A 62 0.55 -18.84 -33.08
C ASN A 62 1.72 -19.80 -32.81
N ASP A 63 2.79 -19.32 -32.17
CA ASP A 63 3.98 -20.12 -31.85
C ASP A 63 4.03 -20.50 -30.36
N TRP A 64 3.01 -20.11 -29.57
CA TRP A 64 2.95 -20.38 -28.13
C TRP A 64 2.10 -21.61 -27.84
N THR A 65 2.56 -22.40 -26.88
CA THR A 65 1.85 -23.52 -26.25
C THR A 65 1.52 -23.17 -24.81
N GLU A 66 0.65 -23.95 -24.14
CA GLU A 66 0.38 -23.78 -22.70
C GLU A 66 1.66 -23.83 -21.86
N GLU A 67 2.68 -24.56 -22.30
CA GLU A 67 3.98 -24.70 -21.60
C GLU A 67 4.99 -23.59 -21.94
N THR A 68 4.63 -22.62 -22.79
CA THR A 68 5.54 -21.54 -23.16
C THR A 68 5.90 -20.72 -21.93
N ALA A 69 7.19 -20.61 -21.63
CA ALA A 69 7.67 -19.86 -20.48
C ALA A 69 7.40 -18.36 -20.64
N VAL A 70 6.81 -17.76 -19.62
CA VAL A 70 6.48 -16.33 -19.55
C VAL A 70 6.83 -15.79 -18.17
N GLN A 71 6.85 -14.46 -18.01
CA GLN A 71 6.82 -13.81 -16.70
C GLN A 71 5.45 -13.15 -16.51
N ILE A 72 4.65 -13.56 -15.54
CA ILE A 72 3.34 -12.94 -15.25
C ILE A 72 3.52 -11.90 -14.14
N TYR A 73 2.94 -10.71 -14.31
CA TYR A 73 2.94 -9.71 -13.25
C TYR A 73 1.89 -10.03 -12.18
N ASN A 74 2.36 -10.36 -10.98
CA ASN A 74 1.52 -10.59 -9.83
C ASN A 74 1.20 -9.26 -9.14
N ARG A 75 0.02 -8.72 -9.45
CA ARG A 75 -0.47 -7.46 -8.88
C ARG A 75 -0.65 -7.47 -7.36
N ARG A 76 -0.69 -8.66 -6.71
CA ARG A 76 -0.86 -8.77 -5.24
C ARG A 76 0.42 -8.40 -4.49
N ASN A 77 1.58 -8.75 -5.04
CA ASN A 77 2.89 -8.51 -4.42
C ASN A 77 3.80 -7.57 -5.24
N GLY A 78 3.34 -7.15 -6.44
CA GLY A 78 4.08 -6.27 -7.34
C GLY A 78 5.33 -6.92 -7.94
N GLN A 79 5.34 -8.24 -8.12
CA GLN A 79 6.47 -8.98 -8.69
C GLN A 79 6.16 -9.56 -10.07
N TRP A 80 7.19 -9.70 -10.89
CA TRP A 80 7.17 -10.54 -12.09
C TRP A 80 7.56 -11.98 -11.71
N GLU A 81 6.69 -12.94 -11.98
CA GLU A 81 6.85 -14.33 -11.57
C GLU A 81 7.01 -15.26 -12.79
N PRO A 82 8.00 -16.18 -12.78
CA PRO A 82 8.17 -17.14 -13.86
C PRO A 82 7.01 -18.15 -13.85
N MET A 83 6.24 -18.17 -14.93
CA MET A 83 5.04 -18.99 -15.10
C MET A 83 4.98 -19.52 -16.54
N THR A 84 3.84 -20.10 -16.92
CA THR A 84 3.59 -20.57 -18.28
C THR A 84 2.43 -19.80 -18.93
N TYR A 85 2.37 -19.79 -20.26
CA TYR A 85 1.29 -19.13 -20.98
C TYR A 85 -0.08 -19.73 -20.66
N GLY A 86 -0.16 -21.02 -20.29
CA GLY A 86 -1.38 -21.65 -19.81
C GLY A 86 -1.96 -21.05 -18.53
N ASP A 87 -1.14 -20.32 -17.76
CA ASP A 87 -1.55 -19.62 -16.54
C ASP A 87 -2.13 -18.22 -16.81
N VAL A 88 -2.05 -17.72 -18.05
CA VAL A 88 -2.51 -16.38 -18.41
C VAL A 88 -4.04 -16.34 -18.52
N GLY A 89 -4.68 -15.72 -17.54
CA GLY A 89 -6.12 -15.43 -17.53
C GLY A 89 -6.46 -14.03 -18.07
N PRO A 90 -7.75 -13.64 -18.01
CA PRO A 90 -8.19 -12.26 -18.26
C PRO A 90 -7.57 -11.24 -17.30
N ASP A 91 -7.43 -10.00 -17.75
CA ASP A 91 -6.85 -8.88 -16.99
C ASP A 91 -5.43 -9.16 -16.43
N MET A 92 -4.58 -9.84 -17.21
CA MET A 92 -3.20 -10.14 -16.82
C MET A 92 -2.20 -9.46 -17.73
N GLU A 93 -1.02 -9.18 -17.18
CA GLU A 93 0.15 -8.73 -17.92
C GLU A 93 1.23 -9.80 -17.86
N PHE A 94 1.90 -10.02 -18.99
CA PHE A 94 2.97 -11.00 -19.05
C PHE A 94 4.03 -10.64 -20.08
N ILE A 95 5.27 -11.02 -19.81
CA ILE A 95 6.42 -10.81 -20.69
C ILE A 95 6.77 -12.13 -21.37
N VAL A 96 6.98 -12.06 -22.68
CA VAL A 96 7.54 -13.15 -23.49
C VAL A 96 8.67 -12.58 -24.34
N GLY A 97 9.89 -13.07 -24.13
CA GLY A 97 11.08 -12.45 -24.71
C GLY A 97 11.24 -11.01 -24.23
N ASP A 98 11.35 -10.07 -25.17
CA ASP A 98 11.52 -8.64 -24.87
C ASP A 98 10.21 -7.83 -24.92
N TYR A 99 9.06 -8.51 -24.96
CA TYR A 99 7.77 -7.88 -25.25
C TYR A 99 6.79 -8.04 -24.11
N LEU A 100 6.10 -6.96 -23.79
CA LEU A 100 4.99 -6.94 -22.84
C LEU A 100 3.65 -7.15 -23.56
N TYR A 101 2.90 -8.15 -23.11
CA TYR A 101 1.55 -8.47 -23.54
C TYR A 101 0.56 -8.28 -22.40
N ALA A 102 -0.71 -8.12 -22.74
CA ALA A 102 -1.78 -8.09 -21.77
C ALA A 102 -3.06 -8.71 -22.34
N THR A 103 -3.94 -9.13 -21.44
CA THR A 103 -5.29 -9.61 -21.76
C THR A 103 -6.33 -8.61 -21.25
N THR A 104 -7.41 -8.41 -22.01
CA THR A 104 -8.49 -7.50 -21.58
C THR A 104 -9.27 -8.08 -20.39
N PRO A 105 -9.83 -7.22 -19.52
CA PRO A 105 -10.61 -7.70 -18.38
C PRO A 105 -11.91 -8.43 -18.74
N GLU A 106 -12.59 -7.98 -19.80
CA GLU A 106 -13.95 -8.43 -20.13
C GLU A 106 -14.00 -9.85 -20.69
N ASN A 107 -13.00 -10.23 -21.49
CA ASN A 107 -13.01 -11.50 -22.23
C ASN A 107 -11.62 -12.12 -22.45
N GLY A 108 -10.57 -11.56 -21.84
CA GLY A 108 -9.21 -12.08 -21.97
C GLY A 108 -8.59 -11.90 -23.35
N SER A 109 -9.07 -10.96 -24.17
CA SER A 109 -8.50 -10.71 -25.49
C SER A 109 -7.04 -10.27 -25.38
N LEU A 110 -6.15 -11.00 -26.05
CA LEU A 110 -4.71 -10.72 -26.07
C LEU A 110 -4.38 -9.48 -26.92
N PHE A 111 -3.52 -8.61 -26.40
CA PHE A 111 -2.92 -7.52 -27.16
C PHE A 111 -1.46 -7.29 -26.74
N LEU A 112 -0.64 -6.82 -27.68
CA LEU A 112 0.76 -6.46 -27.47
C LEU A 112 0.86 -4.98 -27.06
N LYS A 113 1.82 -4.65 -26.19
CA LYS A 113 2.21 -3.27 -25.85
C LYS A 113 3.60 -2.95 -26.46
N PRO A 114 3.69 -2.76 -27.79
CA PRO A 114 4.97 -2.78 -28.51
C PRO A 114 5.88 -1.59 -28.22
N GLU A 115 5.32 -0.51 -27.66
CA GLU A 115 6.06 0.71 -27.33
C GLU A 115 6.65 0.70 -25.92
N ILE A 116 6.34 -0.33 -25.12
CA ILE A 116 6.90 -0.45 -23.78
C ILE A 116 8.30 -1.04 -23.87
N ASP A 117 9.27 -0.23 -23.49
CA ASP A 117 10.64 -0.66 -23.22
C ASP A 117 10.67 -1.41 -21.89
N ILE A 118 10.63 -2.74 -21.96
CA ILE A 118 10.59 -3.60 -20.76
C ILE A 118 11.80 -3.39 -19.84
N THR A 119 12.92 -2.85 -20.35
CA THR A 119 14.09 -2.58 -19.51
C THR A 119 13.85 -1.46 -18.50
N LYS A 120 12.80 -0.65 -18.70
CA LYS A 120 12.35 0.40 -17.77
C LYS A 120 11.37 -0.06 -16.71
N LEU A 121 10.88 -1.31 -16.76
CA LEU A 121 9.97 -1.83 -15.74
C LEU A 121 10.63 -1.83 -14.35
N ALA A 122 11.92 -2.12 -14.28
CA ALA A 122 12.67 -2.08 -13.02
C ALA A 122 12.67 -0.68 -12.35
N GLU A 123 12.69 0.41 -13.12
CA GLU A 123 12.55 1.76 -12.57
C GLU A 123 11.11 2.05 -12.16
N THR A 124 10.13 1.53 -12.90
CA THR A 124 8.70 1.73 -12.61
C THR A 124 8.30 1.05 -11.29
N ASP A 125 8.74 -0.19 -11.12
CA ASP A 125 8.33 -1.12 -10.06
C ASP A 125 9.20 -1.03 -8.79
N GLN A 126 10.19 -0.13 -8.77
CA GLN A 126 11.04 0.06 -7.59
C GLN A 126 10.21 0.62 -6.42
N ALA A 127 10.56 0.23 -5.19
CA ALA A 127 9.99 0.80 -3.99
C ALA A 127 10.29 2.30 -3.90
N PHE A 128 9.43 3.04 -3.18
CA PHE A 128 9.61 4.47 -2.99
C PHE A 128 10.85 4.77 -2.14
N ASP A 129 11.79 5.54 -2.71
CA ASP A 129 12.93 6.10 -2.01
C ASP A 129 12.72 7.62 -1.84
N PRO A 130 12.55 8.13 -0.60
CA PRO A 130 12.31 9.56 -0.35
C PRO A 130 13.48 10.47 -0.75
N ASP A 131 14.69 9.94 -0.84
CA ASP A 131 15.90 10.68 -1.21
C ASP A 131 16.21 10.57 -2.71
N ASN A 132 15.63 9.59 -3.41
CA ASN A 132 15.89 9.31 -4.82
C ASN A 132 14.60 9.03 -5.61
N TRP A 133 13.83 10.09 -5.87
CA TRP A 133 12.63 10.02 -6.72
C TRP A 133 12.57 11.15 -7.75
N ARG A 134 11.81 10.92 -8.81
CA ARG A 134 11.48 11.93 -9.83
C ARG A 134 10.03 11.81 -10.30
N MET A 135 9.49 12.91 -10.85
CA MET A 135 8.18 12.90 -11.50
C MET A 135 8.23 12.07 -12.80
N PRO A 136 7.18 11.29 -13.14
CA PRO A 136 7.11 10.59 -14.40
C PRO A 136 6.95 11.56 -15.58
N LYS A 137 7.44 11.15 -16.74
CA LYS A 137 7.38 11.86 -18.03
C LYS A 137 6.51 11.07 -19.01
N PRO A 138 6.06 11.69 -20.11
CA PRO A 138 5.21 11.03 -21.11
C PRO A 138 5.73 9.69 -21.65
N ASP A 139 7.05 9.52 -21.76
CA ASP A 139 7.71 8.30 -22.29
C ASP A 139 8.23 7.35 -21.18
N ASP A 140 7.91 7.63 -19.91
CA ASP A 140 8.15 6.67 -18.83
C ASP A 140 7.03 5.64 -18.82
N VAL A 141 7.41 4.41 -18.47
CA VAL A 141 6.44 3.38 -18.11
C VAL A 141 5.93 3.70 -16.71
N VAL A 142 4.62 3.59 -16.52
CA VAL A 142 3.93 3.79 -15.25
C VAL A 142 2.95 2.64 -15.05
N PHE A 143 2.63 2.33 -13.80
CA PHE A 143 1.63 1.32 -13.47
C PHE A 143 0.27 1.98 -13.19
N LEU A 144 -0.69 1.79 -14.08
CA LEU A 144 -2.08 2.24 -13.95
C LEU A 144 -2.83 1.31 -13.02
N PHE A 145 -3.22 1.80 -11.84
CA PHE A 145 -3.96 1.00 -10.86
C PHE A 145 -5.39 1.49 -10.62
N ARG A 146 -5.67 2.79 -10.77
CA ARG A 146 -7.03 3.32 -10.93
C ARG A 146 -7.19 4.01 -12.27
N SER A 147 -8.14 3.52 -13.05
CA SER A 147 -8.51 4.08 -14.33
C SER A 147 -9.86 4.78 -14.22
N SER A 148 -9.98 5.97 -14.82
CA SER A 148 -11.27 6.66 -15.03
C SER A 148 -12.15 5.99 -16.10
N THR A 149 -11.59 5.03 -16.84
CA THR A 149 -12.22 4.32 -17.96
C THR A 149 -12.07 2.81 -17.82
N ASN A 150 -12.59 2.03 -18.77
CA ASN A 150 -12.34 0.59 -18.86
C ASN A 150 -10.92 0.24 -19.38
N GLN A 151 -9.98 1.18 -19.41
CA GLN A 151 -8.59 0.88 -19.74
C GLN A 151 -8.03 -0.19 -18.78
N GLN A 152 -7.38 -1.20 -19.35
CA GLN A 152 -6.78 -2.30 -18.61
C GLN A 152 -5.75 -1.77 -17.60
N LYS A 153 -5.91 -2.14 -16.32
CA LYS A 153 -4.97 -1.81 -15.23
C LYS A 153 -3.65 -2.52 -15.50
N GLY A 154 -2.52 -1.84 -15.35
CA GLY A 154 -1.22 -2.41 -15.68
C GLY A 154 -0.20 -1.37 -16.15
N HIS A 155 0.88 -1.83 -16.75
CA HIS A 155 1.95 -1.00 -17.26
C HIS A 155 1.58 -0.32 -18.57
N TRP A 156 1.76 1.00 -18.62
CA TRP A 156 1.52 1.84 -19.80
C TRP A 156 2.60 2.91 -19.88
N LEU A 157 2.89 3.40 -21.09
CA LEU A 157 3.54 4.71 -21.20
C LEU A 157 2.58 5.75 -20.65
N LEU A 158 3.06 6.71 -19.85
CA LEU A 158 2.19 7.73 -19.25
C LEU A 158 1.34 8.46 -20.30
N LYS A 159 1.90 8.74 -21.48
CA LYS A 159 1.19 9.39 -22.59
C LYS A 159 0.02 8.58 -23.17
N HIS A 160 -0.08 7.28 -22.86
CA HIS A 160 -1.17 6.40 -23.28
C HIS A 160 -2.16 6.09 -22.15
N VAL A 161 -1.93 6.64 -20.95
CA VAL A 161 -2.88 6.57 -19.84
C VAL A 161 -3.98 7.60 -20.06
N GLN A 162 -5.24 7.17 -19.93
CA GLN A 162 -6.38 8.08 -19.99
C GLN A 162 -6.32 9.09 -18.84
N PRO A 163 -6.66 10.37 -19.07
CA PRO A 163 -6.70 11.37 -18.01
C PRO A 163 -7.70 10.99 -16.91
N ASP A 164 -7.57 11.68 -15.79
CA ASP A 164 -8.34 11.52 -14.56
C ASP A 164 -8.11 10.15 -13.90
N SER A 165 -6.90 9.61 -14.07
CA SER A 165 -6.45 8.32 -13.54
C SER A 165 -5.39 8.47 -12.45
N GLU A 166 -5.17 7.42 -11.66
CA GLU A 166 -4.04 7.32 -10.72
C GLU A 166 -3.03 6.28 -11.20
N VAL A 167 -1.77 6.69 -11.21
CA VAL A 167 -0.65 5.86 -11.67
C VAL A 167 0.44 5.78 -10.60
N VAL A 168 1.20 4.69 -10.64
CA VAL A 168 2.39 4.48 -9.82
C VAL A 168 3.63 4.64 -10.68
N PHE A 169 4.60 5.37 -10.14
CA PHE A 169 5.95 5.44 -10.69
C PHE A 169 6.95 5.57 -9.55
N GLN A 170 7.96 4.69 -9.50
CA GLN A 170 8.94 4.63 -8.42
C GLN A 170 8.30 4.49 -7.03
N GLY A 171 7.29 3.62 -6.93
CA GLY A 171 6.53 3.39 -5.70
C GLY A 171 5.72 4.60 -5.22
N LYS A 172 5.62 5.68 -5.99
CA LYS A 172 4.86 6.89 -5.64
C LYS A 172 3.59 6.98 -6.47
N VAL A 173 2.50 7.39 -5.85
CA VAL A 173 1.18 7.51 -6.49
C VAL A 173 0.99 8.94 -7.00
N TRP A 174 0.62 9.05 -8.27
CA TRP A 174 0.42 10.31 -8.98
C TRP A 174 -1.00 10.38 -9.53
N THR A 175 -1.64 11.55 -9.47
CA THR A 175 -2.81 11.82 -10.33
C THR A 175 -2.33 12.28 -11.71
N TRP A 176 -3.03 11.84 -12.73
CA TRP A 176 -2.86 12.25 -14.12
C TRP A 176 -4.17 12.84 -14.62
N GLU A 177 -4.29 14.16 -14.59
CA GLU A 177 -5.56 14.88 -14.78
C GLU A 177 -5.54 15.76 -16.04
N LEU A 178 -6.71 15.95 -16.64
CA LEU A 178 -6.89 16.95 -17.69
C LEU A 178 -7.42 18.26 -17.10
N ASP A 179 -6.57 19.28 -17.04
CA ASP A 179 -6.98 20.65 -16.75
C ASP A 179 -7.65 21.23 -18.00
N VAL A 180 -8.97 21.05 -18.08
CA VAL A 180 -9.80 21.44 -19.23
C VAL A 180 -9.73 22.95 -19.49
N GLU A 181 -9.67 23.76 -18.42
CA GLU A 181 -9.61 25.22 -18.53
C GLU A 181 -8.33 25.70 -19.20
N ASN A 182 -7.19 25.08 -18.85
CA ASN A 182 -5.88 25.46 -19.37
C ASN A 182 -5.38 24.53 -20.50
N GLN A 183 -6.20 23.59 -20.94
CA GLN A 183 -5.92 22.62 -22.00
C GLN A 183 -4.57 21.90 -21.84
N ARG A 184 -4.29 21.43 -20.62
CA ARG A 184 -3.03 20.78 -20.29
C ARG A 184 -3.24 19.56 -19.40
N PHE A 185 -2.35 18.60 -19.53
CA PHE A 185 -2.26 17.51 -18.57
C PHE A 185 -1.47 17.95 -17.33
N VAL A 186 -1.94 17.51 -16.16
CA VAL A 186 -1.32 17.80 -14.88
C VAL A 186 -0.97 16.49 -14.20
N VAL A 187 0.29 16.36 -13.81
CA VAL A 187 0.78 15.27 -12.95
C VAL A 187 0.94 15.83 -11.55
N SER A 188 0.22 15.29 -10.57
CA SER A 188 0.28 15.74 -9.17
C SER A 188 0.66 14.62 -8.23
N ASP A 189 1.52 14.93 -7.26
CA ASP A 189 1.83 14.04 -6.15
C ASP A 189 0.62 13.95 -5.20
N THR A 190 0.12 12.74 -4.96
CA THR A 190 -0.97 12.51 -4.01
C THR A 190 -0.50 12.53 -2.55
N GLY A 191 0.81 12.43 -2.32
CA GLY A 191 1.40 12.11 -1.03
C GLY A 191 1.31 10.62 -0.69
N ASN A 192 0.67 9.81 -1.55
CA ASN A 192 0.60 8.39 -1.38
C ASN A 192 1.79 7.66 -2.04
N VAL A 193 2.12 6.50 -1.51
CA VAL A 193 3.05 5.50 -2.04
C VAL A 193 2.28 4.24 -2.38
N PHE A 194 2.90 3.37 -3.15
CA PHE A 194 2.47 2.03 -3.49
C PHE A 194 3.66 1.12 -3.19
N ALA A 195 3.56 0.33 -2.13
CA ALA A 195 4.64 -0.52 -1.64
C ALA A 195 4.44 -1.94 -2.16
N ARG A 196 5.29 -2.89 -1.76
CA ARG A 196 5.06 -4.33 -1.96
C ARG A 196 4.55 -4.99 -0.69
N VAL A 197 3.62 -5.92 -0.83
CA VAL A 197 3.22 -6.80 0.26
C VAL A 197 4.31 -7.85 0.40
N THR A 198 5.01 -7.86 1.53
CA THR A 198 6.08 -8.83 1.81
C THR A 198 5.55 -10.09 2.48
N GLU A 199 4.42 -9.97 3.19
CA GLU A 199 3.82 -11.08 3.91
C GLU A 199 2.31 -10.89 4.07
N THR A 200 1.57 -11.98 3.95
CA THR A 200 0.14 -12.03 4.24
C THR A 200 -0.07 -12.94 5.44
N HIS A 201 -0.64 -12.38 6.50
CA HIS A 201 -1.03 -13.07 7.72
C HIS A 201 -2.52 -13.39 7.63
N VAL A 202 -2.88 -14.66 7.83
CA VAL A 202 -4.28 -15.11 7.82
C VAL A 202 -4.63 -15.59 9.22
N ASN A 203 -5.62 -14.95 9.82
CA ASN A 203 -6.13 -15.28 11.15
C ASN A 203 -7.61 -15.61 11.05
N VAL A 204 -8.05 -16.62 11.80
CA VAL A 204 -9.46 -16.92 11.98
C VAL A 204 -9.93 -16.21 13.24
N HIS A 205 -10.95 -15.37 13.09
CA HIS A 205 -11.61 -14.64 14.15
C HIS A 205 -12.98 -15.26 14.43
N GLU A 206 -13.30 -15.44 15.71
CA GLU A 206 -14.54 -16.03 16.21
C GLU A 206 -15.05 -15.16 17.35
N ASP A 207 -16.29 -14.66 17.22
CA ASP A 207 -16.97 -13.81 18.20
C ASP A 207 -16.33 -12.44 18.49
N ASP A 208 -15.28 -12.04 17.77
CA ASP A 208 -14.55 -10.76 17.90
C ASP A 208 -14.51 -9.97 16.59
N VAL A 209 -15.54 -10.12 15.75
CA VAL A 209 -15.65 -9.44 14.45
C VAL A 209 -16.68 -8.31 14.49
N LEU A 210 -16.31 -7.16 13.93
CA LEU A 210 -17.21 -6.02 13.74
C LEU A 210 -17.46 -5.75 12.25
N ALA A 211 -18.68 -5.30 11.95
CA ALA A 211 -19.05 -4.66 10.69
C ALA A 211 -19.15 -3.15 10.88
N LEU A 212 -18.24 -2.41 10.25
CA LEU A 212 -18.22 -0.96 10.22
C LEU A 212 -18.90 -0.46 8.94
N THR A 213 -20.00 0.27 9.10
CA THR A 213 -20.65 0.99 8.00
C THR A 213 -20.09 2.39 7.91
N VAL A 214 -19.60 2.77 6.73
CA VAL A 214 -19.03 4.10 6.46
C VAL A 214 -19.78 4.78 5.33
N LYS A 215 -19.81 6.12 5.34
CA LYS A 215 -20.28 6.94 4.22
C LYS A 215 -19.13 7.76 3.64
N TYR A 216 -18.86 7.59 2.35
CA TYR A 216 -17.77 8.30 1.68
C TYR A 216 -18.18 9.72 1.31
N ASN A 217 -17.38 10.72 1.67
CA ASN A 217 -17.70 12.13 1.40
C ASN A 217 -17.65 12.48 -0.10
N SER A 218 -16.77 11.81 -0.86
CA SER A 218 -16.56 12.09 -2.28
C SER A 218 -17.76 11.71 -3.17
N CYS A 219 -18.48 10.63 -2.83
CA CYS A 219 -19.56 10.08 -3.67
C CYS A 219 -20.90 9.89 -2.93
N GLY A 220 -20.92 10.01 -1.59
CA GLY A 220 -22.11 9.82 -0.77
C GLY A 220 -22.56 8.37 -0.61
N LYS A 221 -21.89 7.41 -1.27
CA LYS A 221 -22.14 5.97 -1.11
C LYS A 221 -21.78 5.50 0.29
N THR A 222 -22.38 4.39 0.69
CA THR A 222 -22.01 3.65 1.91
C THR A 222 -21.26 2.38 1.55
N GLY A 223 -20.26 2.03 2.37
CA GLY A 223 -19.56 0.75 2.31
C GLY A 223 -19.60 0.04 3.65
N ILE A 224 -19.40 -1.27 3.64
CA ILE A 224 -19.23 -2.09 4.86
C ILE A 224 -17.81 -2.64 4.85
N ILE A 225 -17.12 -2.47 5.96
CA ILE A 225 -15.80 -3.04 6.21
C ILE A 225 -15.92 -3.98 7.41
N THR A 226 -15.51 -5.23 7.25
CA THR A 226 -15.41 -6.17 8.37
C THR A 226 -13.97 -6.24 8.87
N GLY A 227 -13.81 -6.38 10.19
CA GLY A 227 -12.49 -6.44 10.82
C GLY A 227 -12.59 -6.85 12.28
N SER A 228 -11.44 -7.17 12.88
CA SER A 228 -11.36 -7.49 14.29
C SER A 228 -11.56 -6.25 15.16
N GLU A 229 -12.03 -6.43 16.39
CA GLU A 229 -12.30 -5.35 17.35
C GLU A 229 -11.10 -4.40 17.54
N GLU A 230 -9.89 -4.95 17.58
CA GLU A 230 -8.65 -4.22 17.83
C GLU A 230 -8.07 -3.52 16.60
N HIS A 231 -8.55 -3.80 15.39
CA HIS A 231 -7.93 -3.29 14.16
C HIS A 231 -8.00 -1.75 14.09
N PRO A 232 -6.88 -1.00 14.02
CA PRO A 232 -6.92 0.44 14.17
C PRO A 232 -7.26 1.18 12.87
N PHE A 233 -8.17 2.14 12.95
CA PHE A 233 -8.55 3.07 11.88
C PHE A 233 -8.03 4.48 12.16
N PHE A 234 -7.53 5.18 11.14
CA PHE A 234 -7.06 6.56 11.32
C PHE A 234 -8.24 7.55 11.39
N VAL A 235 -8.41 8.19 12.54
CA VAL A 235 -9.45 9.21 12.80
C VAL A 235 -8.85 10.61 12.66
N VAL A 236 -9.39 11.37 11.70
CA VAL A 236 -8.83 12.66 11.27
C VAL A 236 -8.79 13.69 12.41
N GLU A 237 -9.87 13.81 13.17
CA GLU A 237 -10.00 14.80 14.25
C GLU A 237 -9.08 14.52 15.44
N LYS A 238 -8.68 13.24 15.60
CA LYS A 238 -7.79 12.77 16.67
C LYS A 238 -6.34 12.72 16.22
N ASP A 239 -6.09 12.92 14.92
CA ASP A 239 -4.77 12.78 14.28
C ASP A 239 -4.06 11.48 14.70
N GLY A 240 -4.81 10.38 14.75
CA GLY A 240 -4.33 9.14 15.34
C GLY A 240 -5.21 7.94 15.00
N TYR A 241 -4.72 6.76 15.37
CA TYR A 241 -5.39 5.49 15.17
C TYR A 241 -6.28 5.14 16.37
N ILE A 242 -7.49 4.67 16.07
CA ILE A 242 -8.47 4.23 17.07
C ILE A 242 -8.91 2.79 16.73
N PRO A 243 -8.92 1.86 17.70
CA PRO A 243 -9.44 0.51 17.48
C PRO A 243 -10.87 0.51 16.93
N MET A 244 -11.21 -0.47 16.10
CA MET A 244 -12.51 -0.57 15.44
C MET A 244 -13.67 -0.55 16.45
N GLU A 245 -13.52 -1.23 17.59
CA GLU A 245 -14.52 -1.27 18.68
C GLU A 245 -14.77 0.10 19.35
N GLN A 246 -13.82 1.03 19.24
CA GLN A 246 -13.87 2.36 19.87
C GLN A 246 -14.29 3.46 18.90
N LEU A 247 -14.55 3.11 17.64
CA LEU A 247 -15.14 4.04 16.70
C LEU A 247 -16.57 4.38 17.14
N GLU A 248 -17.01 5.59 16.84
CA GLU A 248 -18.38 6.03 17.13
C GLU A 248 -19.01 6.68 15.89
N PRO A 249 -20.33 6.54 15.67
CA PRO A 249 -21.02 7.26 14.62
C PRO A 249 -20.72 8.76 14.63
N GLY A 250 -20.38 9.29 13.46
CA GLY A 250 -19.96 10.68 13.27
C GLY A 250 -18.45 10.90 13.23
N MET A 251 -17.63 9.93 13.66
CA MET A 251 -16.16 10.05 13.54
C MET A 251 -15.73 10.10 12.06
N ALA A 252 -14.80 10.99 11.75
CA ALA A 252 -14.24 11.14 10.41
C ALA A 252 -13.00 10.26 10.22
N LEU A 253 -13.08 9.32 9.29
CA LEU A 253 -12.00 8.44 8.87
C LEU A 253 -11.25 9.03 7.68
N LYS A 254 -9.95 8.76 7.62
CA LYS A 254 -9.10 9.20 6.52
C LYS A 254 -9.16 8.24 5.33
N THR A 255 -9.33 8.80 4.14
CA THR A 255 -9.31 8.04 2.88
C THR A 255 -8.07 8.33 2.03
N ASP A 256 -7.82 7.48 1.05
CA ASP A 256 -6.71 7.56 0.09
C ASP A 256 -6.75 8.80 -0.80
N ASN A 257 -7.93 9.16 -1.28
CA ASN A 257 -8.19 10.36 -2.07
C ASN A 257 -8.27 11.64 -1.21
N GLY A 258 -8.14 11.52 0.12
CA GLY A 258 -8.18 12.64 1.06
C GLY A 258 -9.56 13.26 1.33
N ALA A 259 -10.64 12.80 0.68
CA ALA A 259 -11.99 13.33 0.89
C ALA A 259 -12.60 12.95 2.25
N GLY A 260 -12.13 11.86 2.84
CA GLY A 260 -12.61 11.30 4.09
C GLY A 260 -13.89 10.46 3.94
N ALA A 261 -14.17 9.70 4.99
CA ALA A 261 -15.40 8.95 5.19
C ALA A 261 -15.92 9.19 6.61
N VAL A 262 -17.21 9.00 6.84
CA VAL A 262 -17.82 9.16 8.16
C VAL A 262 -18.34 7.80 8.65
N VAL A 263 -18.04 7.47 9.90
CA VAL A 263 -18.60 6.29 10.58
C VAL A 263 -20.11 6.49 10.72
N MET A 264 -20.89 5.53 10.24
CA MET A 264 -22.35 5.56 10.31
C MET A 264 -22.89 4.62 11.38
N ASP A 265 -22.34 3.42 11.47
CA ASP A 265 -22.77 2.37 12.38
C ASP A 265 -21.67 1.33 12.56
N ILE A 266 -21.68 0.64 13.70
CA ILE A 266 -20.74 -0.43 14.05
C ILE A 266 -21.55 -1.54 14.72
N GLN A 267 -21.49 -2.75 14.18
CA GLN A 267 -22.27 -3.90 14.67
C GLN A 267 -21.37 -5.11 14.87
N PRO A 268 -21.46 -5.85 15.99
CA PRO A 268 -20.78 -7.12 16.14
C PRO A 268 -21.38 -8.17 15.20
N LEU A 269 -20.52 -9.02 14.64
CA LEU A 269 -20.87 -10.17 13.82
C LEU A 269 -20.48 -11.45 14.56
N SER A 270 -21.45 -12.34 14.78
CA SER A 270 -21.23 -13.66 15.40
C SER A 270 -20.79 -14.72 14.39
N GLU A 271 -20.05 -14.32 13.36
CA GLU A 271 -19.61 -15.19 12.27
C GLU A 271 -18.11 -15.46 12.39
N THR A 272 -17.72 -16.72 12.20
CA THR A 272 -16.31 -17.08 12.03
C THR A 272 -15.81 -16.56 10.68
N MET A 273 -14.75 -15.76 10.69
CA MET A 273 -14.19 -15.18 9.46
C MET A 273 -12.68 -15.35 9.40
N GLU A 274 -12.18 -15.69 8.21
CA GLU A 274 -10.78 -15.52 7.87
C GLU A 274 -10.51 -14.05 7.57
N MET A 275 -9.64 -13.43 8.37
CA MET A 275 -9.19 -12.06 8.19
C MET A 275 -7.73 -12.05 7.74
N TYR A 276 -7.41 -11.02 6.97
CA TYR A 276 -6.10 -10.84 6.37
C TYR A 276 -5.45 -9.61 6.96
N ASN A 277 -4.21 -9.77 7.41
CA ASN A 277 -3.34 -8.66 7.78
C ASN A 277 -2.07 -8.71 6.93
N LEU A 278 -1.53 -7.55 6.56
CA LEU A 278 -0.46 -7.46 5.57
C LEU A 278 0.79 -6.83 6.17
N THR A 279 1.95 -7.44 5.93
CA THR A 279 3.23 -6.73 6.08
C THR A 279 3.58 -6.08 4.75
N VAL A 280 3.84 -4.78 4.78
CA VAL A 280 4.13 -3.97 3.60
C VAL A 280 5.51 -3.34 3.73
N GLU A 281 6.23 -3.22 2.62
CA GLU A 281 7.59 -2.67 2.63
C GLU A 281 7.60 -1.21 3.13
N HIS A 282 8.52 -0.91 4.06
CA HIS A 282 8.87 0.44 4.51
C HIS A 282 7.78 1.26 5.21
N VAL A 283 6.56 0.75 5.38
CA VAL A 283 5.43 1.45 6.03
C VAL A 283 4.55 0.49 6.84
N HIS A 284 3.74 1.03 7.76
CA HIS A 284 2.92 0.25 8.69
C HIS A 284 1.43 0.58 8.64
N ASN A 285 0.95 1.12 7.53
CA ASN A 285 -0.46 1.39 7.30
C ASN A 285 -0.80 1.06 5.86
N TYR A 286 -2.06 0.78 5.59
CA TYR A 286 -2.56 0.55 4.24
C TYR A 286 -4.02 1.00 4.18
N TYR A 287 -4.58 1.10 2.98
CA TYR A 287 -6.02 1.33 2.84
C TYR A 287 -6.77 0.02 2.62
N VAL A 288 -7.92 -0.11 3.28
CA VAL A 288 -8.89 -1.19 3.05
C VAL A 288 -10.07 -0.67 2.24
N PHE A 289 -10.60 -1.52 1.37
CA PHE A 289 -11.63 -1.17 0.40
C PHE A 289 -12.88 -1.99 0.68
N ALA A 290 -14.03 -1.32 0.84
CA ALA A 290 -15.32 -2.01 0.83
C ALA A 290 -15.65 -2.54 -0.58
N ASP A 291 -15.28 -1.77 -1.60
CA ASP A 291 -15.33 -2.11 -3.03
C ASP A 291 -14.10 -1.51 -3.71
N GLU A 292 -13.58 -2.15 -4.76
CA GLU A 292 -12.38 -1.68 -5.47
C GLU A 292 -12.51 -0.28 -6.08
N ASN A 293 -13.75 0.16 -6.35
CA ASN A 293 -14.05 1.45 -6.97
C ASN A 293 -14.35 2.54 -5.94
N ASP A 294 -14.49 2.18 -4.66
CA ASP A 294 -14.70 3.13 -3.60
C ASP A 294 -13.36 3.65 -3.02
N PRO A 295 -13.35 4.80 -2.32
CA PRO A 295 -12.16 5.26 -1.63
C PRO A 295 -11.73 4.26 -0.55
N GLY A 296 -10.43 3.97 -0.48
CA GLY A 296 -9.89 3.13 0.58
C GLY A 296 -9.83 3.89 1.90
N ILE A 297 -10.00 3.19 3.02
CA ILE A 297 -9.94 3.75 4.38
C ILE A 297 -8.62 3.38 5.05
N LEU A 298 -7.93 4.39 5.60
CA LEU A 298 -6.59 4.20 6.17
C LEU A 298 -6.68 3.43 7.48
N VAL A 299 -6.10 2.24 7.48
CA VAL A 299 -5.94 1.41 8.66
C VAL A 299 -4.47 1.24 8.99
N HIS A 300 -4.21 0.86 10.24
CA HIS A 300 -2.89 0.44 10.65
C HIS A 300 -2.71 -1.05 10.33
N ASN A 301 -1.49 -1.46 10.01
CA ASN A 301 -1.13 -2.88 10.03
C ASN A 301 -1.21 -3.37 11.49
N ALA A 302 -2.38 -3.85 11.91
CA ALA A 302 -2.69 -4.12 13.31
C ALA A 302 -1.75 -5.13 13.96
N ASN A 303 -1.04 -5.96 13.18
CA ASN A 303 -0.02 -6.85 13.70
C ASN A 303 1.34 -6.58 13.01
N CYS A 304 2.11 -5.64 13.55
CA CYS A 304 3.54 -5.97 13.69
C CYS A 304 3.54 -7.14 14.67
N GLY A 305 3.54 -8.39 14.19
CA GLY A 305 3.24 -9.63 14.94
C GLY A 305 4.19 -9.93 16.11
N VAL A 306 4.32 -8.98 17.03
CA VAL A 306 5.25 -8.99 18.13
C VAL A 306 4.65 -9.84 19.22
N GLY A 307 5.26 -10.98 19.50
CA GLY A 307 4.81 -11.87 20.55
C GLY A 307 5.02 -11.25 21.93
N PHE A 308 3.95 -11.00 22.68
CA PHE A 308 4.03 -10.54 24.07
C PHE A 308 3.87 -11.70 25.04
N ASN A 309 4.99 -12.17 25.58
CA ASN A 309 4.97 -13.13 26.69
C ASN A 309 4.66 -12.41 28.02
N ALA A 310 3.64 -12.86 28.76
CA ALA A 310 3.24 -12.24 30.03
C ALA A 310 4.37 -12.14 31.07
N ARG A 311 5.25 -13.14 31.17
CA ARG A 311 6.41 -13.08 32.10
C ARG A 311 7.42 -12.03 31.66
N GLN A 312 7.61 -11.90 30.35
CA GLN A 312 8.53 -10.91 29.80
C GLN A 312 7.97 -9.50 29.97
N LEU A 313 6.68 -9.30 29.68
CA LEU A 313 5.97 -8.04 29.91
C LEU A 313 6.07 -7.61 31.38
N GLN A 314 5.82 -8.53 32.31
CA GLN A 314 5.99 -8.29 33.75
C GLN A 314 7.43 -7.93 34.12
N SER A 315 8.42 -8.65 33.59
CA SER A 315 9.85 -8.38 33.82
C SER A 315 10.28 -6.99 33.32
N LYS A 316 9.65 -6.51 32.24
CA LYS A 316 9.96 -5.22 31.62
C LYS A 316 9.02 -4.09 32.03
N PHE A 317 8.03 -4.36 32.87
CA PHE A 317 7.07 -3.35 33.35
C PHE A 317 7.74 -2.16 34.04
N LYS A 318 8.97 -2.32 34.56
CA LYS A 318 9.80 -1.21 35.05
C LYS A 318 10.05 -0.08 34.03
N HIS A 319 9.80 -0.32 32.74
CA HIS A 319 9.90 0.68 31.68
C HIS A 319 8.55 1.30 31.29
N ALA A 320 7.43 0.82 31.86
CA ALA A 320 6.08 1.24 31.49
C ALA A 320 5.86 2.76 31.62
N SER A 321 6.52 3.41 32.59
CA SER A 321 6.48 4.85 32.76
C SER A 321 7.05 5.63 31.57
N ASP A 322 8.04 5.09 30.86
CA ASP A 322 8.58 5.74 29.65
C ASP A 322 7.52 5.81 28.55
N PHE A 323 6.63 4.82 28.51
CA PHE A 323 5.50 4.70 27.58
C PHE A 323 4.21 5.31 28.14
N GLY A 324 4.28 6.11 29.21
CA GLY A 324 3.13 6.82 29.74
C GLY A 324 2.17 5.98 30.60
N VAL A 325 2.59 4.80 31.07
CA VAL A 325 1.81 3.94 31.97
C VAL A 325 2.40 4.01 33.39
N PRO A 326 1.93 4.94 34.25
CA PRO A 326 2.43 5.08 35.61
C PRO A 326 1.83 4.03 36.55
N GLY A 327 2.52 3.79 37.67
CA GLY A 327 2.03 2.95 38.76
C GLY A 327 2.69 1.58 38.82
N ASN A 328 2.09 0.69 39.62
CA ASN A 328 2.63 -0.65 39.87
C ASN A 328 2.05 -1.68 38.88
N TYR A 329 2.75 -2.80 38.73
CA TYR A 329 2.26 -3.92 37.94
C TYR A 329 0.96 -4.49 38.55
N ASN A 330 -0.07 -4.55 37.72
CA ASN A 330 -1.33 -5.25 37.94
C ASN A 330 -1.89 -5.64 36.55
N PRO A 331 -2.92 -6.50 36.44
CA PRO A 331 -3.44 -6.93 35.14
C PRO A 331 -3.86 -5.76 34.23
N GLN A 332 -4.50 -4.72 34.77
CA GLN A 332 -4.93 -3.55 34.00
C GLN A 332 -3.74 -2.76 33.43
N ASN A 333 -2.74 -2.50 34.26
CA ASN A 333 -1.54 -1.79 33.86
C ASN A 333 -0.66 -2.64 32.94
N ALA A 334 -0.65 -3.97 33.11
CA ALA A 334 0.03 -4.87 32.20
C ALA A 334 -0.56 -4.75 30.79
N GLN A 335 -1.89 -4.80 30.68
CA GLN A 335 -2.58 -4.56 29.40
C GLN A 335 -2.26 -3.17 28.85
N ALA A 336 -2.35 -2.12 29.67
CA ALA A 336 -2.03 -0.76 29.23
C ALA A 336 -0.58 -0.63 28.72
N PHE A 337 0.38 -1.33 29.36
CA PHE A 337 1.77 -1.34 28.92
C PHE A 337 1.95 -2.08 27.60
N GLN A 338 1.32 -3.24 27.43
CA GLN A 338 1.32 -3.94 26.14
C GLN A 338 0.74 -3.05 25.04
N ASN A 339 -0.43 -2.46 25.26
CA ASN A 339 -1.07 -1.56 24.30
C ASN A 339 -0.18 -0.36 23.96
N ALA A 340 0.56 0.20 24.94
CA ALA A 340 1.47 1.30 24.70
C ALA A 340 2.71 0.89 23.89
N LEU A 341 3.21 -0.33 24.08
CA LEU A 341 4.29 -0.89 23.26
C LEU A 341 3.83 -1.13 21.82
N GLU A 342 2.65 -1.72 21.65
CA GLU A 342 2.00 -1.92 20.35
C GLU A 342 1.78 -0.58 19.66
N THR A 343 1.16 0.39 20.33
CA THR A 343 0.95 1.75 19.81
C THR A 343 2.27 2.40 19.37
N HIS A 344 3.35 2.24 20.16
CA HIS A 344 4.67 2.75 19.78
C HIS A 344 5.21 2.06 18.53
N ILE A 345 5.17 0.73 18.49
CA ILE A 345 5.60 -0.07 17.32
C ILE A 345 4.83 0.34 16.06
N GLN A 346 3.54 0.62 16.22
CA GLN A 346 2.58 1.01 15.19
C GLN A 346 2.58 2.52 14.87
N SER A 347 3.39 3.33 15.55
CA SER A 347 3.40 4.77 15.25
C SER A 347 4.04 5.02 13.87
N PRO A 348 3.47 5.88 13.00
CA PRO A 348 4.05 6.21 11.71
C PRO A 348 5.41 6.93 11.83
N GLY A 349 5.73 7.46 13.03
CA GLY A 349 7.06 8.03 13.34
C GLY A 349 8.11 6.97 13.68
N THR A 350 7.71 5.72 13.93
CA THR A 350 8.59 4.65 14.37
C THR A 350 9.30 3.98 13.20
N GLN A 351 10.62 3.91 13.29
CA GLN A 351 11.52 3.33 12.31
C GLN A 351 11.96 1.95 12.76
N GLN A 352 11.98 0.99 11.83
CA GLN A 352 12.61 -0.31 12.06
C GLN A 352 14.10 -0.26 11.74
N ILE A 353 14.93 -0.66 12.69
CA ILE A 353 16.38 -0.75 12.52
C ILE A 353 16.79 -2.16 12.91
N VAL A 354 17.17 -2.96 11.90
CA VAL A 354 17.76 -4.28 12.12
C VAL A 354 19.14 -4.10 12.71
N GLY A 355 19.43 -4.82 13.80
CA GLY A 355 20.63 -4.57 14.57
C GLY A 355 20.88 -5.58 15.68
N THR A 356 21.58 -5.11 16.71
CA THR A 356 21.94 -5.91 17.87
C THR A 356 21.53 -5.26 19.18
N TYR A 357 21.11 -6.08 20.14
CA TYR A 357 20.96 -5.69 21.53
C TYR A 357 22.12 -6.26 22.34
N ARG A 358 22.76 -5.39 23.14
CA ARG A 358 23.96 -5.71 23.94
C ARG A 358 25.15 -6.20 23.10
N GLY A 359 25.15 -5.90 21.80
CA GLY A 359 26.20 -6.26 20.84
C GLY A 359 26.19 -7.70 20.34
N THR A 360 25.28 -8.57 20.79
CA THR A 360 25.29 -10.00 20.42
C THR A 360 23.93 -10.57 20.06
N GLN A 361 22.83 -10.02 20.60
CA GLN A 361 21.50 -10.55 20.31
C GLN A 361 20.94 -9.86 19.06
N ASN A 362 20.59 -10.63 18.02
CA ASN A 362 20.00 -10.09 16.79
C ASN A 362 18.56 -9.65 17.06
N VAL A 363 18.25 -8.41 16.74
CA VAL A 363 16.97 -7.77 17.09
C VAL A 363 16.52 -6.80 16.02
N ILE A 364 15.23 -6.46 16.06
CA ILE A 364 14.68 -5.31 15.36
C ILE A 364 14.38 -4.24 16.41
N HIS A 365 14.90 -3.04 16.18
CA HIS A 365 14.60 -1.85 16.97
C HIS A 365 13.49 -1.07 16.30
N TYR A 366 12.38 -0.89 17.01
CA TYR A 366 11.30 0.03 16.66
C TYR A 366 11.57 1.36 17.36
N TYR A 367 12.23 2.30 16.68
CA TYR A 367 12.69 3.57 17.25
C TYR A 367 11.96 4.78 16.67
N ASP A 368 11.38 5.62 17.53
CA ASP A 368 10.77 6.89 17.12
C ASP A 368 11.72 8.06 17.45
N PRO A 369 12.26 8.78 16.45
CA PRO A 369 13.16 9.90 16.67
C PRO A 369 12.50 11.13 17.29
N SER A 370 11.17 11.25 17.22
CA SER A 370 10.42 12.38 17.78
C SER A 370 10.21 12.24 19.29
N THR A 371 9.97 11.03 19.77
CA THR A 371 9.75 10.73 21.19
C THR A 371 11.02 10.24 21.90
N GLY A 372 11.96 9.66 21.14
CA GLY A 372 13.14 8.95 21.62
C GLY A 372 12.84 7.55 22.15
N LEU A 373 11.59 7.07 22.04
CA LEU A 373 11.19 5.75 22.49
C LEU A 373 11.72 4.66 21.55
N ASN A 374 12.09 3.54 22.15
CA ASN A 374 12.55 2.37 21.42
C ASN A 374 11.93 1.10 22.00
N VAL A 375 11.40 0.24 21.13
CA VAL A 375 11.02 -1.14 21.45
C VAL A 375 11.98 -2.09 20.74
N ILE A 376 12.38 -3.17 21.42
CA ILE A 376 13.32 -4.17 20.96
C ILE A 376 12.58 -5.49 20.87
N VAL A 377 12.60 -6.12 19.71
CA VAL A 377 12.03 -7.44 19.48
C VAL A 377 13.10 -8.38 18.94
N ASP A 378 12.95 -9.68 19.21
CA ASP A 378 13.84 -10.68 18.65
C ASP A 378 13.68 -10.74 17.13
N ALA A 379 14.79 -10.68 16.39
CA ALA A 379 14.72 -10.66 14.93
C ALA A 379 14.28 -11.99 14.30
N THR A 380 14.30 -13.08 15.07
CA THR A 380 13.93 -14.42 14.58
C THR A 380 12.52 -14.78 14.99
N THR A 381 12.18 -14.58 16.27
CA THR A 381 10.86 -14.99 16.80
C THR A 381 9.83 -13.87 16.79
N ASN A 382 10.27 -12.63 16.52
CA ASN A 382 9.47 -11.42 16.67
C ASN A 382 8.95 -11.21 18.11
N GLU A 383 9.48 -11.90 19.12
CA GLU A 383 9.01 -11.73 20.50
C GLU A 383 9.55 -10.43 21.13
N PHE A 384 8.71 -9.76 21.91
CA PHE A 384 9.11 -8.58 22.68
C PHE A 384 10.24 -8.91 23.65
N ILE A 385 11.38 -8.20 23.53
CA ILE A 385 12.51 -8.34 24.44
C ILE A 385 12.47 -7.26 25.52
N SER A 386 12.36 -5.99 25.14
CA SER A 386 12.40 -4.84 26.06
C SER A 386 12.03 -3.56 25.33
N GLY A 387 11.78 -2.47 26.06
CA GLY A 387 11.64 -1.15 25.46
C GLY A 387 11.86 -0.06 26.50
N TRP A 388 12.34 1.12 26.10
CA TRP A 388 12.53 2.30 26.94
C TRP A 388 12.84 3.54 26.09
N LYS A 389 12.85 4.72 26.70
CA LYS A 389 13.31 5.95 26.06
C LYS A 389 14.84 6.01 26.01
N LEU A 390 15.42 6.04 24.81
CA LEU A 390 16.87 6.04 24.64
C LEU A 390 17.48 7.36 25.09
N PHE A 391 18.63 7.27 25.78
CA PHE A 391 19.47 8.43 26.06
C PHE A 391 20.35 8.78 24.84
N PRO A 392 20.86 10.02 24.71
CA PRO A 392 21.53 10.49 23.49
C PRO A 392 22.67 9.61 22.96
N SER A 393 23.45 8.98 23.85
CA SER A 393 24.51 8.05 23.46
C SER A 393 23.97 6.74 22.87
N GLN A 394 22.87 6.20 23.42
CA GLN A 394 22.20 5.02 22.88
C GLN A 394 21.57 5.32 21.53
N THR A 395 20.93 6.48 21.37
CA THR A 395 20.40 6.94 20.08
C THR A 395 21.50 7.03 19.03
N THR A 396 22.62 7.68 19.36
CA THR A 396 23.75 7.80 18.44
C THR A 396 24.28 6.43 18.01
N ASN A 397 24.43 5.50 18.97
CA ASN A 397 24.92 4.16 18.69
C ASN A 397 23.93 3.32 17.87
N LEU A 398 22.62 3.45 18.12
CA LEU A 398 21.58 2.81 17.33
C LEU A 398 21.62 3.29 15.88
N LEU A 399 21.64 4.61 15.67
CA LEU A 399 21.62 5.20 14.32
C LEU A 399 22.92 4.99 13.55
N THR A 400 24.06 4.83 14.24
CA THR A 400 25.36 4.63 13.59
C THR A 400 25.70 3.17 13.39
N ASN A 401 25.45 2.33 14.39
CA ASN A 401 25.95 0.96 14.46
C ASN A 401 24.83 -0.08 14.58
N GLY A 402 23.55 0.33 14.57
CA GLY A 402 22.43 -0.58 14.79
C GLY A 402 22.46 -1.26 16.16
N ASN A 403 23.03 -0.64 17.20
CA ASN A 403 23.21 -1.30 18.49
C ASN A 403 22.75 -0.46 19.68
N VAL A 404 22.08 -1.11 20.63
CA VAL A 404 21.70 -0.51 21.93
C VAL A 404 22.28 -1.35 23.08
N ARG A 405 22.85 -0.66 24.07
CA ARG A 405 23.42 -1.29 25.28
C ARG A 405 22.96 -0.60 26.56
#